data_AF-A0A355USZ7-F1
#
_entry.id   AF-A0A355USZ7-F1
#
_cell.length_a   1.000
_cell.length_b   1.000
_cell.length_c   1.000
_cell.angle_alpha   90.00
_cell.angle_beta   90.00
_cell.angle_gamma   90.00
#
_symmetry.space_group_name_H-M   'P 1'
#
loop_
_entity.id
_entity.type
_entity.pdbx_description
1 polymer ?
#
loop_
_entity_poly.entity_id
_entity_poly.type
_entity_poly.pdbx_seq_one_letter_code
_entity_poly.pdbx_strand_id
1 'polypeptide(L)'
;MKMLTSAEVMEKMKAYNDLLTREKSLKEELLSLKIYGNRDAAALAEQRHDEIMGEIQEIRTKGMLPLIRECCEFIAACEARDAKKVKK
;
A
#
# COMPACT_ATOMS: atom_id res chain seq x y z
N MET A 1 21.49 -5.31 -12.52
CA MET A 1 20.08 -4.91 -12.31
C MET A 1 19.55 -4.29 -13.60
N LYS A 2 18.39 -4.76 -14.07
CA LYS A 2 17.67 -4.11 -15.18
C LYS A 2 17.14 -2.78 -14.65
N MET A 3 17.48 -1.65 -15.28
CA MET A 3 16.92 -0.36 -14.86
C MET A 3 15.43 -0.36 -15.21
N LEU A 4 14.58 -0.01 -14.23
CA LEU A 4 13.19 0.29 -14.52
C LEU A 4 13.13 1.46 -15.51
N THR A 5 12.30 1.31 -16.52
CA THR A 5 11.95 2.38 -17.45
C THR A 5 10.96 3.33 -16.78
N SER A 6 10.83 4.54 -17.34
CA SER A 6 9.81 5.50 -16.89
C SER A 6 8.40 4.89 -16.91
N ALA A 7 8.09 4.06 -17.92
CA ALA A 7 6.82 3.37 -18.03
C ALA A 7 6.59 2.39 -16.86
N GLU A 8 7.59 1.56 -16.52
CA GLU A 8 7.48 0.60 -15.42
C GLU A 8 7.33 1.30 -14.05
N VAL A 9 7.98 2.46 -13.86
CA VAL A 9 7.78 3.28 -12.65
C VAL A 9 6.35 3.83 -12.58
N MET A 10 5.82 4.34 -13.71
CA MET A 10 4.44 4.82 -13.76
C MET A 10 3.42 3.70 -13.48
N GLU A 11 3.65 2.48 -13.99
CA GLU A 11 2.80 1.33 -13.71
C GLU A 11 2.81 0.96 -12.22
N LYS A 12 3.99 0.97 -11.59
CA LYS A 12 4.11 0.74 -10.14
C LYS A 12 3.41 1.82 -9.31
N MET A 13 3.52 3.09 -9.70
CA MET A 13 2.81 4.20 -9.04
C MET A 13 1.30 4.07 -9.19
N LYS A 14 0.82 3.64 -10.35
CA LYS A 14 -0.60 3.36 -10.57
C LYS A 14 -1.09 2.22 -9.66
N ALA A 15 -0.36 1.10 -9.62
CA ALA A 15 -0.70 -0.01 -8.75
C ALA A 15 -0.73 0.40 -7.26
N TYR A 16 0.21 1.26 -6.84
CA TYR A 16 0.23 1.80 -5.48
C TYR A 16 -1.00 2.68 -5.18
N ASN A 17 -1.40 3.54 -6.13
CA ASN A 17 -2.59 4.39 -5.97
C ASN A 17 -3.89 3.57 -5.93
N ASP A 18 -3.98 2.48 -6.69
CA ASP A 18 -5.13 1.57 -6.64
C ASP A 18 -5.23 0.91 -5.25
N LEU A 19 -4.09 0.50 -4.68
CA LEU A 19 -4.02 -0.03 -3.31
C LEU A 19 -4.39 1.02 -2.25
N LEU A 20 -3.97 2.27 -2.42
CA LEU A 20 -4.36 3.37 -1.53
C LEU A 20 -5.86 3.62 -1.56
N THR A 21 -6.46 3.57 -2.74
CA THR A 21 -7.91 3.74 -2.92
C THR A 21 -8.66 2.63 -2.21
N ARG A 22 -8.19 1.38 -2.33
CA ARG A 22 -8.76 0.23 -1.61
C ARG A 22 -8.62 0.38 -0.09
N GLU A 23 -7.45 0.78 0.40
CA GLU A 23 -7.25 1.05 1.84
C GLU A 23 -8.19 2.15 2.34
N LYS A 24 -8.40 3.21 1.55
CA LYS A 24 -9.32 4.29 1.88
C LYS A 24 -10.76 3.79 2.00
N SER A 25 -11.22 2.96 1.05
CA SER A 25 -12.56 2.36 1.10
C SER A 25 -12.77 1.54 2.37
N LEU A 26 -11.77 0.77 2.79
CA LEU A 26 -11.82 -0.03 4.02
C LEU A 26 -11.88 0.86 5.27
N LYS A 27 -11.14 1.98 5.28
CA LYS A 27 -11.22 2.96 6.37
C LYS A 27 -12.58 3.65 6.43
N GLU A 28 -13.19 3.95 5.29
CA GLU A 28 -14.55 4.48 5.22
C GLU A 28 -15.57 3.46 5.75
N GLU A 29 -15.38 2.17 5.44
CA GLU A 29 -16.19 1.09 5.99
C GLU A 29 -16.08 1.03 7.52
N LEU A 30 -14.85 1.07 8.08
CA LEU A 30 -14.62 1.11 9.53
C LEU A 30 -15.36 2.26 10.22
N LEU A 31 -15.35 3.45 9.63
CA LEU A 31 -16.05 4.62 10.16
C LEU A 31 -17.58 4.46 10.11
N SER A 32 -18.09 3.62 9.20
CA SER A 32 -19.52 3.37 9.02
C SER A 32 -20.07 2.24 9.89
N LEU A 33 -19.20 1.42 10.51
CA LEU A 33 -19.62 0.34 11.41
C LEU A 33 -20.38 0.93 12.62
N LYS A 34 -21.65 0.56 12.76
CA LYS A 34 -22.50 0.98 13.87
C LYS A 34 -22.60 -0.14 14.92
N ILE A 35 -22.41 0.20 16.18
CA ILE A 35 -22.44 -0.72 17.33
C ILE A 35 -23.69 -0.43 18.20
N TYR A 36 -24.90 -0.47 17.63
CA TYR A 36 -26.11 -0.14 18.40
C TYR A 36 -27.20 -1.23 18.32
N GLY A 37 -27.91 -1.42 19.44
CA GLY A 37 -29.24 -2.02 19.50
C GLY A 37 -29.33 -3.48 19.92
N ASN A 38 -28.24 -4.25 19.86
CA ASN A 38 -28.23 -5.69 20.18
C ASN A 38 -26.77 -6.17 20.43
N ARG A 39 -26.55 -7.05 21.41
CA ARG A 39 -25.26 -7.72 21.68
C ARG A 39 -24.71 -8.45 20.45
N ASP A 40 -25.55 -9.11 19.67
CA ASP A 40 -25.14 -9.82 18.45
C ASP A 40 -24.67 -8.86 17.36
N ALA A 41 -25.34 -7.70 17.23
CA ALA A 41 -24.92 -6.66 16.29
C ALA A 41 -23.57 -6.05 16.69
N ALA A 42 -23.32 -5.90 17.99
CA ALA A 42 -22.02 -5.46 18.50
C ALA A 42 -20.91 -6.48 18.21
N ALA A 43 -21.17 -7.77 18.44
CA ALA A 43 -20.21 -8.84 18.16
C ALA A 43 -19.88 -8.94 16.65
N LEU A 44 -20.88 -8.81 15.78
CA LEU A 44 -20.67 -8.79 14.33
C LEU A 44 -19.88 -7.57 13.87
N ALA A 45 -20.15 -6.39 14.45
CA ALA A 45 -19.41 -5.17 14.14
C ALA A 45 -17.95 -5.27 14.60
N GLU A 46 -17.69 -5.85 15.78
CA GLU A 46 -16.34 -6.11 16.29
C GLU A 46 -15.58 -7.09 15.39
N GLN A 47 -16.22 -8.20 14.99
CA GLN A 47 -15.62 -9.13 14.04
C GLN A 47 -15.26 -8.45 12.72
N ARG A 48 -16.17 -7.66 12.15
CA ARG A 48 -15.91 -6.97 10.89
C ARG A 48 -14.83 -5.90 11.03
N HIS A 49 -14.75 -5.23 12.17
CA HIS A 49 -13.66 -4.31 12.48
C HIS A 49 -12.29 -5.01 12.38
N ASP A 50 -12.16 -6.18 13.02
CA ASP A 50 -10.90 -6.92 13.03
C ASP A 50 -10.54 -7.47 11.64
N GLU A 51 -11.52 -7.95 10.89
CA GLU A 51 -11.34 -8.35 9.49
C GLU A 51 -10.81 -7.19 8.64
N ILE A 52 -11.43 -6.01 8.71
CA ILE A 52 -11.00 -4.84 7.94
C ILE A 52 -9.58 -4.41 8.34
N MET A 53 -9.26 -4.44 9.64
CA MET A 53 -7.90 -4.12 10.10
C MET A 53 -6.87 -5.11 9.55
N GLY A 54 -7.21 -6.40 9.48
CA GLY A 54 -6.41 -7.43 8.82
C GLY A 54 -6.22 -7.16 7.33
N GLU A 55 -7.29 -6.83 6.61
CA GLU A 55 -7.24 -6.49 5.18
C GLU A 55 -6.35 -5.27 4.91
N ILE A 56 -6.45 -4.22 5.74
CA ILE A 56 -5.58 -3.03 5.65
C ILE A 56 -4.11 -3.42 5.87
N GLN A 57 -3.83 -4.25 6.87
CA GLN A 57 -2.46 -4.70 7.14
C GLN A 57 -1.90 -5.52 5.97
N GLU A 58 -2.72 -6.38 5.37
CA GLU A 58 -2.32 -7.17 4.21
C GLU A 58 -2.04 -6.29 2.98
N ILE A 59 -2.90 -5.32 2.69
CA ILE A 59 -2.69 -4.34 1.60
C ILE A 59 -1.35 -3.62 1.78
N ARG A 60 -1.07 -3.15 3.00
CA ARG A 60 0.18 -2.42 3.28
C ARG A 60 1.40 -3.32 3.15
N THR A 61 1.36 -4.50 3.77
CA THR A 61 2.53 -5.37 3.90
C THR A 61 2.83 -6.17 2.63
N LYS A 62 1.80 -6.74 1.98
CA LYS A 62 1.96 -7.57 0.79
C LYS A 62 1.79 -6.80 -0.51
N GLY A 63 1.05 -5.68 -0.49
CA GLY A 63 0.83 -4.85 -1.68
C GLY A 63 1.80 -3.66 -1.76
N MET A 64 1.71 -2.74 -0.81
CA MET A 64 2.39 -1.45 -0.88
C MET A 64 3.90 -1.53 -0.61
N LEU A 65 4.33 -2.25 0.43
CA LEU A 65 5.75 -2.32 0.81
C LEU A 65 6.65 -2.88 -0.30
N PRO A 66 6.28 -3.95 -1.05
CA PRO A 66 7.08 -4.41 -2.17
C PRO A 66 7.26 -3.34 -3.24
N LEU A 67 6.19 -2.61 -3.59
CA LEU A 67 6.26 -1.53 -4.58
C LEU A 67 7.18 -0.40 -4.12
N ILE A 68 7.08 0.00 -2.85
CA ILE A 68 7.97 1.01 -2.25
C ILE A 68 9.42 0.54 -2.33
N ARG A 69 9.69 -0.71 -1.95
CA ARG A 69 11.04 -1.29 -1.98
C ARG A 69 11.63 -1.26 -3.39
N GLU A 70 10.88 -1.70 -4.38
CA GLU A 70 11.34 -1.69 -5.78
C GLU A 70 11.64 -0.27 -6.29
N CYS A 71 10.81 0.71 -5.92
CA CYS A 71 11.05 2.12 -6.23
C CYS A 71 12.31 2.66 -5.53
N CYS A 72 12.52 2.34 -4.26
CA CYS A 72 13.72 2.74 -3.51
C CYS A 72 15.00 2.12 -4.10
N GLU A 73 14.96 0.83 -4.46
CA GLU A 73 16.08 0.15 -5.12
C GLU A 73 16.43 0.81 -6.46
N PHE A 74 15.41 1.24 -7.22
CA PHE A 74 15.61 1.98 -8.46
C PHE A 74 16.24 3.37 -8.25
N ILE A 75 15.77 4.13 -7.25
CA ILE A 75 16.33 5.45 -6.91
C ILE A 75 17.81 5.29 -6.52
N ALA A 76 18.13 4.34 -5.64
CA ALA A 76 19.50 4.07 -5.21
C ALA A 76 20.41 3.69 -6.40
N ALA A 77 19.90 2.91 -7.36
CA ALA A 77 20.64 2.56 -8.56
C ALA A 77 20.90 3.78 -9.48
N CYS A 78 19.95 4.72 -9.55
CA CYS A 78 20.13 5.98 -10.28
C CYS A 78 21.21 6.85 -9.63
N GLU A 79 21.13 7.08 -8.32
CA GLU A 79 22.09 7.88 -7.56
C GLU A 79 23.52 7.32 -7.66
N ALA A 80 23.67 6.00 -7.52
CA ALA A 80 24.97 5.33 -7.66
C ALA A 80 25.58 5.48 -9.06
N ARG A 81 24.74 5.57 -10.10
CA ARG A 81 25.20 5.80 -11.48
C ARG A 81 25.67 7.24 -11.67
N ASP A 82 24.92 8.21 -11.17
CA ASP A 82 25.25 9.62 -11.34
C ASP A 82 26.51 9.99 -10.55
N ALA A 83 26.69 9.44 -9.34
CA ALA A 83 27.93 9.55 -8.56
C ALA A 83 29.16 8.98 -9.28
N LYS A 84 29.01 7.95 -10.12
CA LYS A 84 30.10 7.37 -10.93
C LYS A 84 30.44 8.22 -12.16
N LYS A 85 29.48 8.97 -12.70
CA LYS A 85 29.72 9.88 -13.83
C LYS A 85 30.50 11.12 -13.43
N VAL A 86 30.31 11.62 -12.20
CA VAL A 86 31.02 12.81 -11.68
C VAL A 86 32.51 12.54 -11.37
N LYS A 87 32.90 11.27 -11.21
CA LYS A 87 34.29 10.85 -10.94
C LYS A 87 35.11 10.50 -12.20
N LYS A 88 34.55 10.73 -13.39
CA LYS A 88 35.22 10.55 -14.69
C LYS A 88 35.36 11.90 -15.37
#